data_AF-A0A4Q6I726-F1
#
_entry.id   AF-A0A4Q6I726-F1
#
_cell.length_a   1.000
_cell.length_b   1.000
_cell.length_c   1.000
_cell.angle_alpha   90.00
_cell.angle_beta   90.00
_cell.angle_gamma   90.00
#
_symmetry.space_group_name_H-M   'P 1'
#
loop_
_entity.id
_entity.type
_entity.pdbx_description
1 polymer ?
#
loop_
_entity_poly.entity_id
_entity_poly.type
_entity_poly.pdbx_seq_one_letter_code
_entity_poly.pdbx_strand_id
1 'polypeptide(L)'
;MRVDLELPDDPRLIDVDLVEVERRDPLPPDSGARCALGVPIVRDLGSEDGVIVLAVAIPCSFDATDEPIVRASVTAGLACVDGSDDHPLAYGLQPAAQGHPAKRRAVSFSFELSLTPALTVDVAPSADGPVTEPYVLAYGEGSREPEWRFRRTSTANIDGIEWLAMLVVASTTCGAELSLALAASVRRRTMKIIPYTARLPSQLSRIRLTG
;
A
#
# COMPACT_ATOMS: atom_id res chain seq x y z
N MET A 1 -4.40 11.45 19.36
CA MET A 1 -5.51 10.49 19.12
C MET A 1 -4.92 9.16 18.67
N ARG A 2 -5.40 8.04 19.23
CA ARG A 2 -5.05 6.69 18.75
C ARG A 2 -6.24 6.14 17.98
N VAL A 3 -5.99 5.63 16.79
CA VAL A 3 -6.99 4.97 15.95
C VAL A 3 -6.55 3.55 15.71
N ASP A 4 -7.42 2.61 16.06
CA ASP A 4 -7.25 1.20 15.75
C ASP A 4 -8.24 0.81 14.65
N LEU A 5 -7.70 0.35 13.52
CA LEU A 5 -8.47 -0.19 12.41
C LEU A 5 -8.41 -1.72 12.48
N GLU A 6 -9.56 -2.34 12.76
CA GLU A 6 -9.70 -3.79 12.72
C GLU A 6 -9.63 -4.27 11.27
N LEU A 7 -8.82 -5.29 11.03
CA LEU A 7 -8.63 -5.87 9.70
C LEU A 7 -9.38 -7.21 9.63
N PRO A 8 -10.11 -7.49 8.54
CA PRO A 8 -10.73 -8.79 8.36
C PRO A 8 -9.67 -9.87 8.22
N ASP A 9 -9.98 -11.06 8.76
CA ASP A 9 -9.10 -12.22 8.65
C ASP A 9 -8.93 -12.70 7.20
N ASP A 10 -9.95 -12.48 6.36
CA ASP A 10 -9.98 -12.87 4.95
C ASP A 10 -10.38 -11.66 4.07
N PRO A 11 -9.39 -10.86 3.61
CA PRO A 11 -9.67 -9.75 2.72
C PRO A 11 -10.15 -10.24 1.36
N ARG A 12 -11.09 -9.50 0.77
CA ARG A 12 -11.48 -9.73 -0.61
C ARG A 12 -10.37 -9.29 -1.57
N LEU A 13 -9.55 -10.25 -2.00
CA LEU A 13 -8.47 -10.08 -2.98
C LEU A 13 -8.97 -10.27 -4.41
N ILE A 14 -8.37 -9.54 -5.34
CA ILE A 14 -8.61 -9.64 -6.77
C ILE A 14 -7.27 -9.87 -7.45
N ASP A 15 -7.14 -11.00 -8.14
CA ASP A 15 -5.94 -11.33 -8.92
C ASP A 15 -5.72 -10.27 -10.00
N VAL A 16 -4.45 -9.88 -10.18
CA VAL A 16 -4.07 -8.88 -11.18
C VAL A 16 -3.19 -9.49 -12.25
N ASP A 17 -3.45 -9.12 -13.51
CA ASP A 17 -2.66 -9.58 -14.63
C ASP A 17 -1.33 -8.83 -14.68
N LEU A 18 -0.23 -9.55 -14.49
CA LEU A 18 1.12 -9.01 -14.60
C LEU A 18 1.58 -8.96 -16.06
N VAL A 19 2.13 -7.82 -16.46
CA VAL A 19 2.56 -7.55 -17.83
C VAL A 19 3.98 -6.99 -17.82
N GLU A 20 4.86 -7.58 -18.63
CA GLU A 20 6.26 -7.18 -18.72
C GLU A 20 6.35 -5.73 -19.17
N VAL A 21 7.14 -4.93 -18.45
CA VAL A 21 7.19 -3.48 -18.68
C VAL A 21 7.70 -3.13 -20.07
N GLU A 22 8.73 -3.83 -20.56
CA GLU A 22 9.36 -3.53 -21.85
C GLU A 22 8.58 -4.09 -23.03
N ARG A 23 8.18 -5.36 -22.94
CA ARG A 23 7.58 -6.09 -24.08
C ARG A 23 6.06 -6.00 -24.12
N ARG A 24 5.45 -5.67 -22.98
CA ARG A 24 4.00 -5.76 -22.76
C ARG A 24 3.43 -7.18 -22.92
N ASP A 25 4.31 -8.18 -22.82
CA ASP A 25 3.92 -9.58 -22.80
C ASP A 25 3.33 -9.94 -21.42
N PRO A 26 2.25 -10.73 -21.36
CA PRO A 26 1.74 -11.21 -20.09
C PRO A 26 2.78 -12.11 -19.41
N LEU A 27 2.75 -12.13 -18.08
CA LEU A 27 3.53 -13.09 -17.31
C LEU A 27 3.15 -14.52 -17.74
N PRO A 28 4.12 -15.38 -18.11
CA PRO A 28 3.84 -16.75 -18.50
C PRO A 28 3.06 -17.51 -17.41
N PRO A 29 2.03 -18.29 -17.78
CA PRO A 29 1.16 -18.96 -16.83
C PRO A 29 1.89 -20.02 -15.98
N ASP A 30 3.04 -20.51 -16.46
CA ASP A 30 3.93 -21.47 -15.80
C ASP A 30 4.95 -20.84 -14.85
N SER A 31 4.97 -19.50 -14.71
CA SER A 31 5.87 -18.80 -13.80
C SER A 31 5.62 -19.13 -12.33
N GLY A 32 4.38 -19.48 -11.98
CA GLY A 32 3.96 -19.65 -10.59
C GLY A 32 3.97 -18.37 -9.76
N ALA A 33 4.28 -17.21 -10.36
CA ALA A 33 4.21 -15.91 -9.70
C ALA A 33 2.82 -15.28 -9.92
N ARG A 34 2.17 -14.88 -8.84
CA ARG A 34 0.85 -14.25 -8.82
C ARG A 34 0.84 -13.10 -7.83
N CYS A 35 0.09 -12.08 -8.17
CA CYS A 35 -0.17 -10.94 -7.29
C CYS A 35 -1.68 -10.71 -7.23
N ALA A 36 -2.16 -10.26 -6.09
CA ALA A 36 -3.52 -9.76 -5.95
C ALA A 36 -3.52 -8.45 -5.14
N LEU A 37 -4.49 -7.60 -5.45
CA LEU A 37 -4.84 -6.44 -4.65
C LEU A 37 -6.28 -6.61 -4.19
N GLY A 38 -6.56 -6.28 -2.94
CA GLY A 38 -7.93 -6.29 -2.46
C GLY A 38 -8.56 -4.91 -2.44
N VAL A 39 -9.87 -4.92 -2.18
CA VAL A 39 -10.65 -3.69 -2.03
C VAL A 39 -10.20 -2.99 -0.74
N PRO A 40 -9.76 -1.72 -0.79
CA PRO A 40 -9.35 -1.00 0.40
C PRO A 40 -10.51 -0.83 1.38
N ILE A 41 -10.18 -0.90 2.66
CA ILE A 41 -11.08 -0.59 3.75
C ILE A 41 -10.86 0.87 4.10
N VAL A 42 -11.92 1.66 4.09
CA VAL A 42 -11.90 3.09 4.41
C VAL A 42 -12.71 3.31 5.68
N ARG A 43 -12.16 4.10 6.60
CA ARG A 43 -12.83 4.52 7.83
C ARG A 43 -12.66 6.01 8.02
N ASP A 44 -13.77 6.73 8.17
CA ASP A 44 -13.77 8.13 8.59
C ASP A 44 -13.41 8.23 10.08
N LEU A 45 -12.43 9.08 10.37
CA LEU A 45 -11.94 9.35 11.71
C LEU A 45 -12.46 10.68 12.27
N GLY A 46 -13.15 11.47 11.45
CA GLY A 46 -13.72 12.75 11.78
C GLY A 46 -13.38 13.83 10.77
N SER A 47 -14.09 14.94 10.90
CA SER A 47 -13.79 16.19 10.22
C SER A 47 -13.73 17.34 11.21
N GLU A 48 -12.79 18.26 10.99
CA GLU A 48 -12.59 19.46 11.80
C GLU A 48 -12.03 20.57 10.91
N ASP A 49 -12.51 21.81 11.07
CA ASP A 49 -12.05 23.00 10.34
C ASP A 49 -11.95 22.83 8.81
N GLY A 50 -12.90 22.11 8.23
CA GLY A 50 -12.95 21.90 6.78
C GLY A 50 -12.00 20.84 6.27
N VAL A 51 -11.36 20.07 7.15
CA VAL A 51 -10.51 18.92 6.83
C VAL A 51 -11.20 17.62 7.27
N ILE A 52 -11.09 16.56 6.46
CA ILE A 52 -11.51 15.19 6.80
C ILE A 52 -10.28 14.28 6.91
N VAL A 53 -10.30 13.38 7.89
CA VAL A 53 -9.22 12.41 8.12
C VAL A 53 -9.77 11.00 7.91
N LEU A 54 -9.19 10.26 6.97
CA LEU A 54 -9.59 8.91 6.62
C LEU A 54 -8.46 7.91 6.91
N ALA A 55 -8.78 6.80 7.57
CA ALA A 55 -7.88 5.65 7.62
C ALA A 55 -8.20 4.71 6.45
N VAL A 56 -7.17 4.36 5.69
CA VAL A 56 -7.29 3.46 4.53
C VAL A 56 -6.37 2.26 4.75
N ALA A 57 -6.90 1.05 4.67
CA ALA A 57 -6.11 -0.19 4.66
C ALA A 57 -6.28 -0.92 3.32
N ILE A 58 -5.16 -1.27 2.70
CA ILE A 58 -5.05 -1.90 1.39
C ILE A 58 -4.45 -3.30 1.59
N PRO A 59 -5.23 -4.38 1.43
CA PRO A 59 -4.69 -5.72 1.42
C PRO A 59 -4.05 -6.01 0.06
N CYS A 60 -2.88 -6.63 0.08
CA CYS A 60 -2.23 -7.18 -1.11
C CYS A 60 -1.73 -8.59 -0.82
N SER A 61 -1.65 -9.41 -1.86
CA SER A 61 -1.03 -10.73 -1.74
C SER A 61 -0.04 -11.00 -2.84
N PHE A 62 0.96 -11.80 -2.50
CA PHE A 62 1.99 -12.29 -3.40
C PHE A 62 2.07 -13.80 -3.24
N ASP A 63 2.19 -14.53 -4.34
CA ASP A 63 2.47 -15.95 -4.37
C ASP A 63 3.55 -16.17 -5.42
N ALA A 64 4.61 -16.91 -5.07
CA ALA A 64 5.74 -17.14 -5.96
C ALA A 64 6.35 -18.51 -5.69
N THR A 65 5.65 -19.56 -6.13
CA THR A 65 6.02 -20.95 -5.87
C THR A 65 7.31 -21.37 -6.61
N ASP A 66 7.43 -21.05 -7.90
CA ASP A 66 8.52 -21.53 -8.78
C ASP A 66 9.52 -20.42 -9.14
N GLU A 67 9.02 -19.26 -9.55
CA GLU A 67 9.84 -18.11 -9.92
C GLU A 67 9.64 -16.99 -8.89
N PRO A 68 10.62 -16.76 -7.99
CA PRO A 68 10.40 -15.88 -6.86
C PRO A 68 10.24 -14.42 -7.29
N ILE A 69 9.31 -13.73 -6.65
CA ILE A 69 9.23 -12.27 -6.67
C ILE A 69 10.39 -11.73 -5.83
N VAL A 70 11.27 -10.92 -6.44
CA VAL A 70 12.46 -10.36 -5.78
C VAL A 70 12.24 -8.93 -5.31
N ARG A 71 11.32 -8.21 -5.96
CA ARG A 71 10.84 -6.88 -5.58
C ARG A 71 9.38 -6.77 -5.92
N ALA A 72 8.62 -6.01 -5.14
CA ALA A 72 7.29 -5.57 -5.53
C ALA A 72 7.06 -4.15 -5.01
N SER A 73 6.12 -3.43 -5.61
CA SER A 73 5.64 -2.18 -5.05
C SER A 73 4.13 -2.05 -5.21
N VAL A 74 3.54 -1.37 -4.24
CA VAL A 74 2.15 -0.90 -4.30
C VAL A 74 2.19 0.61 -4.16
N THR A 75 1.66 1.31 -5.15
CA THR A 75 1.56 2.78 -5.15
C THR A 75 0.09 3.15 -5.02
N ALA A 76 -0.19 4.16 -4.19
CA ALA A 76 -1.50 4.75 -4.05
C ALA A 76 -1.46 6.19 -4.56
N GLY A 77 -2.26 6.52 -5.58
CA GLY A 77 -2.42 7.88 -6.09
C GLY A 77 -3.66 8.52 -5.49
N LEU A 78 -3.49 9.70 -4.88
CA LEU A 78 -4.53 10.46 -4.21
C LEU A 78 -4.90 11.70 -5.04
N ALA A 79 -6.20 11.89 -5.25
CA ALA A 79 -6.71 13.03 -6.02
C ALA A 79 -8.06 13.50 -5.49
N CYS A 80 -8.44 14.73 -5.84
CA CYS A 80 -9.82 15.18 -5.70
C CYS A 80 -10.70 14.63 -6.82
N VAL A 81 -11.91 14.21 -6.51
CA VAL A 81 -12.92 13.72 -7.45
C VAL A 81 -13.29 14.81 -8.48
N ASP A 82 -13.27 16.08 -8.08
CA ASP A 82 -13.55 17.23 -8.94
C ASP A 82 -12.31 17.74 -9.70
N GLY A 83 -11.14 17.15 -9.46
CA GLY A 83 -9.88 17.57 -10.07
C GLY A 83 -9.33 18.89 -9.54
N SER A 84 -9.81 19.38 -8.39
CA SER A 84 -9.26 20.58 -7.75
C SER A 84 -7.80 20.40 -7.29
N ASP A 85 -7.09 21.52 -7.18
CA ASP A 85 -5.67 21.57 -6.78
C ASP A 85 -5.43 21.34 -5.27
N ASP A 86 -6.50 21.18 -4.47
CA ASP A 86 -6.46 20.91 -3.03
C ASP A 86 -6.45 19.41 -2.74
N HIS A 87 -5.44 18.72 -3.25
CA HIS A 87 -5.44 17.26 -3.29
C HIS A 87 -5.25 16.62 -1.91
N PRO A 88 -5.88 15.46 -1.68
CA PRO A 88 -5.61 14.66 -0.49
C PRO A 88 -4.14 14.25 -0.40
N LEU A 89 -3.63 14.18 0.83
CA LEU A 89 -2.26 13.80 1.12
C LEU A 89 -2.22 12.58 2.05
N ALA A 90 -1.24 11.71 1.80
CA ALA A 90 -0.95 10.58 2.67
C ALA A 90 -0.16 11.05 3.88
N TYR A 91 -0.82 11.17 5.01
CA TYR A 91 -0.31 11.82 6.19
C TYR A 91 0.54 10.90 7.09
N GLY A 92 0.26 9.60 7.08
CA GLY A 92 1.09 8.61 7.76
C GLY A 92 0.95 7.25 7.11
N LEU A 93 2.03 6.46 7.09
CA LEU A 93 2.08 5.17 6.39
C LEU A 93 2.44 4.02 7.34
N GLN A 94 1.85 2.87 7.09
CA GLN A 94 2.07 1.63 7.84
C GLN A 94 2.14 0.43 6.89
N PRO A 95 3.06 -0.53 7.12
CA PRO A 95 4.28 -0.37 7.92
C PRO A 95 5.20 0.69 7.31
N ALA A 96 5.80 1.56 8.14
CA ALA A 96 6.86 2.47 7.69
C ALA A 96 8.13 1.71 7.30
N ALA A 97 8.53 0.76 8.14
CA ALA A 97 9.58 -0.21 7.87
C ALA A 97 9.30 -1.51 8.62
N GLN A 98 9.55 -2.66 7.99
CA GLN A 98 9.37 -3.97 8.61
C GLN A 98 10.37 -4.96 8.00
N GLY A 99 11.03 -5.77 8.85
CA GLY A 99 12.11 -6.67 8.46
C GLY A 99 11.67 -8.06 7.96
N HIS A 100 10.44 -8.47 8.27
CA HIS A 100 9.87 -9.77 7.88
C HIS A 100 8.35 -9.67 7.69
N PRO A 101 7.71 -10.59 6.94
CA PRO A 101 6.25 -10.68 6.86
C PRO A 101 5.60 -10.70 8.25
N ALA A 102 4.45 -10.05 8.39
CA ALA A 102 3.75 -9.98 9.67
C ALA A 102 2.25 -10.21 9.47
N LYS A 103 1.70 -11.19 10.21
CA LYS A 103 0.24 -11.36 10.28
C LYS A 103 -0.35 -10.26 11.14
N ARG A 104 -1.02 -9.29 10.50
CA ARG A 104 -1.68 -8.18 11.18
C ARG A 104 -3.18 -8.46 11.32
N ARG A 105 -3.71 -8.26 12.53
CA ARG A 105 -5.16 -8.26 12.81
C ARG A 105 -5.73 -6.84 12.99
N ALA A 106 -4.84 -5.88 13.22
CA ALA A 106 -5.18 -4.48 13.35
C ALA A 106 -4.02 -3.61 12.85
N VAL A 107 -4.33 -2.41 12.40
CA VAL A 107 -3.35 -1.33 12.25
C VAL A 107 -3.71 -0.23 13.23
N SER A 108 -2.71 0.21 14.00
CA SER A 108 -2.85 1.33 14.91
C SER A 108 -2.12 2.54 14.35
N PHE A 109 -2.80 3.68 14.30
CA PHE A 109 -2.19 4.97 14.05
C PHE A 109 -2.21 5.79 15.34
N SER A 110 -1.07 6.40 15.69
CA SER A 110 -0.99 7.41 16.73
C SER A 110 -0.60 8.72 16.06
N PHE A 111 -1.48 9.72 16.15
CA PHE A 111 -1.20 11.04 15.60
C PHE A 111 -1.75 12.11 16.53
N GLU A 112 -1.07 13.23 16.61
CA GLU A 112 -1.50 14.39 17.38
C GLU A 112 -1.86 15.49 16.38
N LEU A 113 -3.16 15.75 16.18
CA LEU A 113 -3.63 16.88 15.38
C LEU A 113 -3.33 18.18 16.13
N SER A 114 -2.13 18.73 15.97
CA SER A 114 -1.83 20.13 16.26
C SER A 114 -2.05 20.95 14.99
N LEU A 115 -3.01 21.88 15.00
CA LEU A 115 -3.37 22.78 13.88
C LEU A 115 -2.27 23.84 13.56
N THR A 116 -1.01 23.52 13.79
CA THR A 116 0.17 24.34 13.47
C THR A 116 1.14 23.49 12.64
N PRO A 117 1.96 24.07 11.74
CA PRO A 117 2.67 23.32 10.69
C PRO A 117 3.85 22.46 11.19
N ALA A 118 3.85 22.06 12.45
CA ALA A 118 4.78 21.10 13.03
C ALA A 118 3.97 20.00 13.71
N LEU A 119 3.44 19.08 12.92
CA LEU A 119 2.85 17.87 13.45
C LEU A 119 3.95 16.82 13.62
N THR A 120 4.07 16.29 14.82
CA THR A 120 5.04 15.23 15.13
C THR A 120 4.28 13.91 15.19
N VAL A 121 4.55 13.01 14.25
CA VAL A 121 4.00 11.64 14.29
C VAL A 121 5.06 10.73 14.89
N ASP A 122 4.86 10.32 16.14
CA ASP A 122 5.62 9.22 16.72
C ASP A 122 5.05 7.90 16.18
N VAL A 123 5.59 7.45 15.04
CA VAL A 123 5.43 6.06 14.61
C VAL A 123 6.24 5.21 15.58
N ALA A 124 5.56 4.57 16.54
CA ALA A 124 6.20 3.63 17.45
C ALA A 124 6.98 2.61 16.60
N PRO A 125 8.31 2.49 16.77
CA PRO A 125 9.07 1.48 16.06
C PRO A 125 8.43 0.12 16.36
N SER A 126 8.17 -0.67 15.31
CA SER A 126 7.91 -2.09 15.48
C SER A 126 8.96 -2.65 16.45
N ALA A 127 8.55 -3.55 17.34
CA ALA A 127 9.35 -4.03 18.49
C ALA A 127 10.71 -4.68 18.14
N ASP A 128 11.09 -4.70 16.86
CA ASP A 128 12.21 -5.45 16.29
C ASP A 128 13.37 -4.54 15.87
N GLY A 129 13.97 -3.81 16.82
CA GLY A 129 15.31 -3.23 16.70
C GLY A 129 15.64 -2.46 15.39
N PRO A 130 16.93 -2.23 15.09
CA PRO A 130 17.33 -1.63 13.81
C PRO A 130 17.20 -2.66 12.68
N VAL A 131 16.27 -2.42 11.75
CA VAL A 131 16.06 -3.24 10.55
C VAL A 131 17.15 -2.94 9.52
N THR A 132 18.12 -3.84 9.38
CA THR A 132 19.27 -3.68 8.45
C THR A 132 18.91 -3.99 7.00
N GLU A 133 17.97 -4.90 6.76
CA GLU A 133 17.42 -5.22 5.43
C GLU A 133 15.89 -5.27 5.52
N PRO A 134 15.20 -4.15 5.23
CA PRO A 134 13.75 -4.10 5.35
C PRO A 134 13.08 -4.91 4.25
N TYR A 135 12.18 -5.78 4.66
CA TYR A 135 11.28 -6.55 3.80
C TYR A 135 10.26 -5.65 3.12
N VAL A 136 9.75 -4.65 3.84
CA VAL A 136 8.88 -3.60 3.28
C VAL A 136 9.28 -2.23 3.85
N LEU A 137 9.25 -1.22 2.99
CA LEU A 137 9.46 0.18 3.32
C LEU A 137 8.37 1.05 2.70
N ALA A 138 7.81 1.97 3.47
CA ALA A 138 6.92 3.00 2.96
C ALA A 138 7.68 4.28 2.59
N TYR A 139 7.21 4.95 1.56
CA TYR A 139 7.71 6.22 1.06
C TYR A 139 6.54 7.15 0.73
N GLY A 140 6.79 8.46 0.75
CA GLY A 140 5.80 9.45 0.31
C GLY A 140 4.79 9.86 1.39
N GLU A 141 5.18 9.85 2.67
CA GLU A 141 4.46 10.63 3.67
C GLU A 141 4.46 12.12 3.28
N GLY A 142 3.31 12.77 3.42
CA GLY A 142 3.03 14.11 2.92
C GLY A 142 2.85 14.20 1.39
N SER A 143 2.83 13.07 0.66
CA SER A 143 2.68 13.03 -0.79
C SER A 143 1.29 12.60 -1.23
N ARG A 144 0.97 12.90 -2.49
CA ARG A 144 -0.21 12.38 -3.21
C ARG A 144 0.04 10.97 -3.76
N GLU A 145 1.30 10.53 -3.80
CA GLU A 145 1.71 9.25 -4.37
C GLU A 145 2.54 8.44 -3.37
N PRO A 146 2.00 8.07 -2.20
CA PRO A 146 2.68 7.13 -1.31
C PRO A 146 2.92 5.76 -1.97
N GLU A 147 4.00 5.11 -1.56
CA GLU A 147 4.43 3.82 -2.10
C GLU A 147 4.94 2.90 -0.99
N TRP A 148 4.56 1.64 -1.04
CA TRP A 148 5.20 0.57 -0.27
C TRP A 148 6.05 -0.28 -1.20
N ARG A 149 7.33 -0.40 -0.88
CA ARG A 149 8.29 -1.22 -1.63
C ARG A 149 8.65 -2.45 -0.83
N PHE A 150 8.35 -3.60 -1.41
CA PHE A 150 8.72 -4.91 -0.90
C PHE A 150 10.03 -5.37 -1.54
N ARG A 151 10.86 -6.02 -0.74
CA ARG A 151 12.09 -6.63 -1.19
C ARG A 151 12.26 -7.98 -0.54
N ARG A 152 12.61 -8.98 -1.35
CA ARG A 152 13.06 -10.27 -0.85
C ARG A 152 14.37 -10.08 -0.10
N THR A 153 14.41 -10.53 1.15
CA THR A 153 15.58 -10.45 2.02
C THR A 153 16.27 -11.80 2.13
N SER A 154 17.38 -11.86 2.84
CA SER A 154 18.04 -13.14 3.18
C SER A 154 17.18 -14.05 4.06
N THR A 155 16.20 -13.49 4.80
CA THR A 155 15.39 -14.19 5.79
C THR A 155 13.90 -14.28 5.43
N ALA A 156 13.44 -13.55 4.42
CA ALA A 156 12.04 -13.49 4.03
C ALA A 156 11.84 -13.46 2.50
N ASN A 157 10.86 -14.25 2.04
CA ASN A 157 10.33 -14.16 0.68
C ASN A 157 9.15 -13.17 0.64
N ILE A 158 8.89 -12.59 -0.53
CA ILE A 158 7.68 -11.81 -0.80
C ILE A 158 6.57 -12.81 -1.12
N ASP A 159 5.83 -13.22 -0.10
CA ASP A 159 4.81 -14.26 -0.17
C ASP A 159 3.75 -14.07 0.93
N GLY A 160 2.51 -14.46 0.65
CA GLY A 160 1.37 -14.32 1.53
C GLY A 160 0.63 -12.99 1.41
N ILE A 161 -0.27 -12.75 2.37
CA ILE A 161 -1.10 -11.54 2.46
C ILE A 161 -0.40 -10.51 3.36
N GLU A 162 -0.33 -9.28 2.88
CA GLU A 162 0.19 -8.12 3.59
C GLU A 162 -0.87 -7.02 3.66
N TRP A 163 -0.88 -6.31 4.79
CA TRP A 163 -1.75 -5.16 4.99
C TRP A 163 -0.93 -3.88 4.98
N LEU A 164 -1.19 -3.05 3.98
CA LEU A 164 -0.69 -1.70 3.88
C LEU A 164 -1.75 -0.76 4.42
N ALA A 165 -1.35 0.33 5.07
CA ALA A 165 -2.33 1.28 5.55
C ALA A 165 -1.78 2.70 5.56
N MET A 166 -2.66 3.66 5.35
CA MET A 166 -2.33 5.07 5.39
C MET A 166 -3.42 5.89 6.06
N LEU A 167 -3.02 7.02 6.64
CA LEU A 167 -3.93 8.12 6.94
C LEU A 167 -3.97 9.05 5.74
N VAL A 168 -5.17 9.42 5.32
CA VAL A 168 -5.42 10.40 4.27
C VAL A 168 -6.02 11.62 4.91
N VAL A 169 -5.43 12.78 4.63
CA VAL A 169 -5.98 14.09 5.00
C VAL A 169 -6.44 14.76 3.73
N ALA A 170 -7.71 15.18 3.69
CA ALA A 170 -8.31 15.85 2.55
C ALA A 170 -9.15 17.04 3.01
N SER A 171 -9.40 17.99 2.11
CA SER A 171 -10.41 19.01 2.36
C SER A 171 -11.81 18.40 2.27
N THR A 172 -12.71 18.80 3.18
CA THR A 172 -14.13 18.40 3.19
C THR A 172 -14.88 18.81 1.93
N THR A 173 -14.39 19.82 1.21
CA THR A 173 -14.98 20.25 -0.08
C THR A 173 -14.45 19.44 -1.25
N CYS A 174 -13.31 18.75 -1.09
CA CYS A 174 -12.72 17.87 -2.08
C CYS A 174 -13.11 16.41 -1.74
N GLY A 175 -13.99 15.81 -2.54
CA GLY A 175 -14.20 14.37 -2.44
C GLY A 175 -12.87 13.65 -2.74
N ALA A 176 -12.38 12.81 -1.83
CA ALA A 176 -11.10 12.14 -2.03
C ALA A 176 -11.24 10.88 -2.90
N GLU A 177 -10.32 10.68 -3.83
CA GLU A 177 -10.22 9.50 -4.69
C GLU A 177 -8.84 8.85 -4.53
N LEU A 178 -8.86 7.51 -4.49
CA LEU A 178 -7.70 6.65 -4.45
C LEU A 178 -7.59 5.86 -5.76
N SER A 179 -6.41 5.88 -6.36
CA SER A 179 -6.02 4.96 -7.43
C SER A 179 -4.89 4.06 -6.93
N LEU A 180 -4.87 2.81 -7.36
CA LEU A 180 -3.80 1.88 -7.00
C LEU A 180 -2.95 1.53 -8.22
N ALA A 181 -1.71 1.14 -7.97
CA ALA A 181 -0.84 0.47 -8.93
C ALA A 181 -0.04 -0.60 -8.21
N LEU A 182 0.27 -1.70 -8.92
CA LEU A 182 1.14 -2.76 -8.42
C LEU A 182 2.21 -3.06 -9.47
N ALA A 183 3.45 -3.19 -9.01
CA ALA A 183 4.55 -3.68 -9.83
C ALA A 183 5.29 -4.82 -9.12
N ALA A 184 5.89 -5.72 -9.89
CA ALA A 184 6.65 -6.84 -9.36
C ALA A 184 7.83 -7.15 -10.28
N SER A 185 8.97 -7.54 -9.71
CA SER A 185 10.11 -8.08 -10.44
C SER A 185 10.23 -9.57 -10.14
N VAL A 186 10.13 -10.40 -11.17
CA VAL A 186 10.17 -11.86 -11.03
C VAL A 186 11.50 -12.39 -11.52
N ARG A 187 12.15 -13.26 -10.74
CA ARG A 187 13.38 -13.94 -11.15
C ARG A 187 13.03 -15.24 -11.87
N ARG A 188 13.19 -15.23 -13.20
CA ARG A 188 12.95 -16.39 -14.08
C ARG A 188 13.94 -17.53 -13.82
N ARG A 189 13.56 -18.75 -14.22
CA ARG A 189 14.47 -19.93 -14.21
C ARG A 189 15.80 -19.71 -14.94
N THR A 190 15.82 -18.83 -15.94
CA THR A 190 17.01 -18.43 -16.70
C THR A 190 17.90 -17.41 -15.98
N MET A 191 17.71 -17.20 -14.67
CA MET A 191 18.39 -16.21 -13.82
C MET A 191 18.16 -14.74 -14.20
N LYS A 192 17.31 -14.46 -15.19
CA LYS A 192 16.91 -13.09 -15.55
C LYS A 192 15.87 -12.56 -14.56
N ILE A 193 16.05 -11.33 -14.12
CA ILE A 193 15.03 -10.59 -13.38
C ILE A 193 14.25 -9.75 -14.39
N ILE A 194 12.94 -9.97 -14.48
CA ILE A 194 12.08 -9.29 -15.43
C ILE A 194 11.08 -8.42 -14.65
N PRO A 195 10.97 -7.12 -14.95
CA PRO A 195 9.99 -6.23 -14.34
C PRO A 195 8.62 -6.38 -14.99
N TYR A 196 7.59 -6.46 -14.15
CA TYR A 196 6.18 -6.52 -14.50
C TYR A 196 5.41 -5.40 -13.80
N THR A 197 4.36 -4.92 -14.47
CA THR A 197 3.35 -4.04 -13.90
C THR A 197 1.98 -4.70 -14.00
N ALA A 198 1.13 -4.45 -13.02
CA ALA A 198 -0.22 -4.99 -12.97
C ALA A 198 -1.17 -4.19 -13.87
N ARG A 199 -1.99 -4.88 -14.66
CA ARG A 199 -3.21 -4.32 -15.22
C ARG A 199 -4.31 -4.46 -14.19
N LEU A 200 -4.70 -3.33 -13.58
CA LEU A 200 -5.74 -3.35 -12.57
C LEU A 200 -7.14 -3.37 -13.18
N PRO A 201 -8.07 -4.16 -12.60
CA PRO A 201 -9.48 -4.07 -12.95
C PRO A 201 -10.03 -2.69 -12.54
N SER A 202 -11.08 -2.24 -13.23
CA SER A 202 -11.67 -0.91 -12.99
C SER A 202 -12.07 -0.67 -11.54
N GLN A 203 -12.51 -1.73 -10.85
CA GLN A 203 -12.87 -1.74 -9.43
C GLN A 203 -11.74 -1.30 -8.48
N LEU A 204 -10.48 -1.46 -8.90
CA LEU A 204 -9.29 -1.09 -8.12
C LEU A 204 -8.57 0.14 -8.69
N SER A 205 -8.93 0.57 -9.90
CA SER A 205 -8.25 1.69 -10.58
C SER A 205 -8.57 3.05 -9.98
N ARG A 206 -9.82 3.25 -9.52
CA ARG A 206 -10.31 4.50 -8.90
C ARG A 206 -11.39 4.17 -7.88
N ILE A 207 -11.17 4.60 -6.65
CA ILE A 207 -11.96 4.24 -5.49
C ILE A 207 -12.26 5.53 -4.76
N ARG A 208 -13.55 5.88 -4.66
CA ARG A 208 -13.95 7.02 -3.85
C ARG A 208 -13.71 6.68 -2.39
N LEU A 209 -12.99 7.55 -1.71
CA LEU A 209 -12.78 7.45 -0.28
C LEU A 209 -13.95 8.14 0.41
N THR A 210 -15.02 7.37 0.64
CA THR A 210 -16.20 7.82 1.39
C THR A 210 -16.19 7.19 2.77
N GLY A 211 -16.34 8.03 3.78
CA GLY A 211 -16.61 7.67 5.16
C GLY A 211 -18.01 7.12 5.39
#